data_AF-A0A950MMT1-F1
#
_entry.id   AF-A0A950MMT1-F1
#
_cell.length_a   1.000
_cell.length_b   1.000
_cell.length_c   1.000
_cell.angle_alpha   90.00
_cell.angle_beta   90.00
_cell.angle_gamma   90.00
#
_symmetry.space_group_name_H-M   'P 1'
#
loop_
_entity.id
_entity.type
_entity.pdbx_description
1 polymer ?
#
loop_
_entity_poly.entity_id
_entity_poly.type
_entity_poly.pdbx_seq_one_letter_code
_entity_poly.pdbx_strand_id
1 'polypeptide(L)'
;MPILSTLRATVSTVAFVGCSLAAHAAASSFDAIYVFGDSYSDVGNISTATGGKIPGPLYYKGRFSNGPIWVDHIAGTYGLILAPSLAGGTDYAFGGAEVTAPVPEGSQSIPSVPEQ
;
A
#
# COMPACT_ATOMS: atom_id res chain seq x y z
N MET A 1 7.15 75.99 5.57
CA MET A 1 6.02 75.57 4.72
C MET A 1 6.42 75.77 3.25
N PRO A 2 6.28 74.84 2.30
CA PRO A 2 6.18 73.36 2.33
C PRO A 2 7.38 72.67 1.60
N ILE A 3 7.86 71.52 2.09
CA ILE A 3 7.64 70.13 1.61
C ILE A 3 8.44 69.76 0.33
N LEU A 4 9.47 68.93 0.56
CA LEU A 4 10.23 68.13 -0.39
C LEU A 4 9.31 67.46 -1.42
N SER A 5 9.52 67.73 -2.71
CA SER A 5 8.86 67.01 -3.78
C SER A 5 9.40 65.58 -3.85
N THR A 6 8.50 64.65 -3.61
CA THR A 6 8.74 63.22 -3.46
C THR A 6 9.32 62.64 -4.76
N LEU A 7 10.52 62.08 -4.62
CA LEU A 7 11.26 61.36 -5.66
C LEU A 7 10.36 60.29 -6.30
N ARG A 8 10.06 60.47 -7.58
CA ARG A 8 9.64 59.38 -8.46
C ARG A 8 10.82 58.41 -8.59
N ALA A 9 10.77 57.32 -7.85
CA ALA A 9 11.62 56.17 -8.07
C ALA A 9 10.76 54.91 -7.99
N THR A 10 10.01 54.66 -9.05
CA THR A 10 9.57 53.33 -9.45
C THR A 10 10.82 52.47 -9.67
N VAL A 11 11.32 51.84 -8.61
CA VAL A 11 12.29 50.75 -8.72
C VAL A 11 11.51 49.45 -8.66
N SER A 12 11.39 48.88 -9.84
CA SER A 12 10.82 47.58 -10.15
C SER A 12 11.39 46.49 -9.25
N THR A 13 10.70 46.12 -8.17
CA THR A 13 10.84 44.80 -7.58
C THR A 13 10.03 43.85 -8.46
N VAL A 14 10.62 43.49 -9.60
CA VAL A 14 10.08 42.50 -10.53
C VAL A 14 9.97 41.18 -9.77
N ALA A 15 8.75 40.86 -9.35
CA ALA A 15 8.11 39.56 -9.47
C ALA A 15 9.05 38.33 -9.50
N PHE A 16 9.78 38.08 -8.42
CA PHE A 16 10.44 36.78 -8.17
C PHE A 16 9.99 36.16 -6.85
N VAL A 17 8.75 36.45 -6.43
CA VAL A 17 8.14 35.87 -5.22
C VAL A 17 6.86 35.09 -5.55
N GLY A 18 6.37 35.16 -6.79
CA GLY A 18 5.06 34.64 -7.17
C GLY A 18 5.04 33.36 -8.01
N CYS A 19 6.16 32.64 -8.13
CA CYS A 19 6.18 31.41 -8.93
C CYS A 19 7.02 30.31 -8.30
N SER A 20 6.75 30.02 -7.02
CA SER A 20 6.79 28.62 -6.61
C SER A 20 5.58 27.95 -7.28
N LEU A 21 5.67 27.69 -8.58
CA LEU A 21 5.01 26.52 -9.17
C LEU A 21 5.69 25.30 -8.53
N ALA A 22 5.43 25.09 -7.24
CA ALA A 22 5.31 23.74 -6.74
C ALA A 22 4.10 23.21 -7.50
N ALA A 23 4.35 22.73 -8.72
CA ALA A 23 3.58 21.63 -9.24
C ALA A 23 3.70 20.56 -8.16
N HIS A 24 2.78 20.59 -7.20
CA HIS A 24 2.42 19.41 -6.47
C HIS A 24 1.98 18.49 -7.59
N ALA A 25 2.88 17.62 -8.06
CA ALA A 25 2.47 16.40 -8.70
C ALA A 25 1.45 15.84 -7.72
N ALA A 26 0.16 15.95 -8.06
CA ALA A 26 -0.89 15.44 -7.21
C ALA A 26 -0.51 13.99 -6.98
N ALA A 27 -0.17 13.65 -5.74
CA ALA A 27 0.13 12.27 -5.41
C ALA A 27 -1.10 11.48 -5.85
N SER A 28 -0.91 10.53 -6.76
CA SER A 28 -1.99 9.67 -7.20
C SER A 28 -2.59 9.04 -5.95
N SER A 29 -3.83 9.42 -5.63
CA SER A 29 -4.59 8.83 -4.55
C SER A 29 -5.13 7.49 -5.03
N PHE A 30 -4.79 6.43 -4.31
CA PHE A 30 -5.38 5.12 -4.52
C PHE A 30 -6.47 4.93 -3.48
N ASP A 31 -7.60 4.37 -3.89
CA ASP A 31 -8.69 4.04 -2.96
C ASP A 31 -8.48 2.66 -2.31
N ALA A 32 -7.76 1.77 -2.98
CA ALA A 32 -7.50 0.40 -2.53
C ALA A 32 -6.26 -0.20 -3.22
N ILE A 33 -5.73 -1.27 -2.60
CA ILE A 33 -4.77 -2.20 -3.21
C ILE A 33 -5.41 -3.59 -3.21
N TYR A 34 -5.31 -4.28 -4.33
CA TYR A 34 -5.73 -5.67 -4.49
C TYR A 34 -4.47 -6.51 -4.71
N VAL A 35 -4.31 -7.56 -3.90
CA VAL A 35 -3.10 -8.36 -3.88
C VAL A 35 -3.45 -9.79 -4.27
N PHE A 36 -2.71 -10.34 -5.23
CA PHE A 36 -2.79 -11.72 -5.68
C PHE A 36 -1.39 -12.32 -5.64
N GLY A 37 -1.27 -13.61 -5.34
CA GLY A 37 0.02 -14.29 -5.29
C GLY A 37 0.08 -15.35 -4.19
N ASP A 38 1.29 -15.52 -3.66
CA ASP A 38 1.67 -16.60 -2.77
C ASP A 38 2.05 -16.09 -1.36
N SER A 39 2.86 -16.86 -0.64
CA SER A 39 3.35 -16.56 0.71
C SER A 39 4.13 -15.25 0.82
N TYR A 40 4.72 -14.76 -0.28
CA TYR A 40 5.47 -13.50 -0.27
C TYR A 40 4.57 -12.26 -0.17
N SER A 41 3.27 -12.43 -0.44
CA SER A 41 2.28 -11.35 -0.44
C SER A 41 1.06 -11.62 0.45
N ASP A 42 0.85 -12.86 0.91
CA ASP A 42 -0.25 -13.25 1.81
C ASP A 42 -0.16 -12.56 3.19
N VAL A 43 -1.16 -11.73 3.50
CA VAL A 43 -1.30 -11.03 4.79
C VAL A 43 -2.12 -11.81 5.82
N GLY A 44 -2.45 -13.07 5.56
CA GLY A 44 -2.97 -14.01 6.54
C GLY A 44 -4.10 -14.93 6.08
N ASN A 45 -4.43 -15.01 4.78
CA ASN A 45 -5.41 -15.95 4.27
C ASN A 45 -5.06 -17.40 4.63
N ILE A 46 -3.84 -17.86 4.38
CA ILE A 46 -3.47 -19.24 4.74
C ILE A 46 -3.49 -19.44 6.26
N SER A 47 -3.16 -18.39 7.02
CA SER A 47 -3.19 -18.45 8.47
C SER A 47 -4.61 -18.57 8.99
N THR A 48 -5.55 -17.82 8.42
CA THR A 48 -6.98 -17.95 8.72
C THR A 48 -7.51 -19.32 8.32
N ALA A 49 -7.22 -19.79 7.10
CA ALA A 49 -7.70 -21.07 6.57
C ALA A 49 -7.22 -22.28 7.41
N THR A 50 -5.98 -22.23 7.89
CA THR A 50 -5.37 -23.33 8.65
C THR A 50 -5.53 -23.20 10.17
N GLY A 51 -6.23 -22.18 10.66
CA GLY A 51 -6.36 -21.90 12.08
C GLY A 51 -5.03 -21.57 12.77
N GLY A 52 -4.13 -20.89 12.05
CA GLY A 52 -2.83 -20.45 12.53
C GLY A 52 -1.72 -21.51 12.47
N LYS A 53 -2.00 -22.71 11.93
CA LYS A 53 -0.99 -23.77 11.81
C LYS A 53 0.09 -23.43 10.80
N ILE A 54 -0.29 -22.80 9.68
CA ILE A 54 0.63 -22.29 8.66
C ILE A 54 0.53 -20.76 8.67
N PRO A 55 1.65 -20.01 8.62
CA PRO A 55 3.04 -20.47 8.73
C PRO A 55 3.45 -20.90 10.16
N GLY A 56 2.57 -20.68 11.15
CA GLY A 56 2.77 -21.09 12.54
C GLY A 56 2.94 -19.89 13.49
N PRO A 57 3.03 -20.14 14.80
CA PRO A 57 2.92 -19.09 15.83
C PRO A 57 4.15 -18.19 15.95
N LEU A 58 5.31 -18.58 15.41
CA LEU A 58 6.54 -17.79 15.47
C LEU A 58 6.63 -16.72 14.38
N TYR A 59 5.71 -16.74 13.43
CA TYR A 59 5.65 -15.82 12.31
C TYR A 59 4.83 -14.59 12.66
N TYR A 60 5.14 -13.47 12.01
CA TYR A 60 4.50 -12.21 12.29
C TYR A 60 3.05 -12.20 11.80
N LYS A 61 2.09 -12.32 12.72
CA LYS A 61 0.64 -12.16 12.47
C LYS A 61 0.17 -12.90 11.21
N GLY A 62 0.60 -14.15 11.04
CA GLY A 62 0.19 -15.01 9.92
C GLY A 62 0.90 -14.76 8.58
N ARG A 63 1.86 -13.82 8.49
CA ARG A 63 2.69 -13.61 7.29
C ARG A 63 3.90 -14.53 7.31
N PHE A 64 4.42 -14.93 6.15
CA PHE A 64 5.65 -15.73 6.03
C PHE A 64 6.91 -14.87 6.22
N SER A 65 6.94 -14.09 7.30
CA SER A 65 8.02 -13.19 7.68
C SER A 65 8.07 -13.04 9.21
N ASN A 66 9.16 -12.51 9.74
CA ASN A 66 9.31 -12.10 11.14
C ASN A 66 8.82 -10.66 11.39
N GLY A 67 8.26 -9.99 10.38
CA GLY A 67 7.68 -8.67 10.44
C GLY A 67 6.65 -8.43 9.33
N PRO A 68 6.24 -7.17 9.11
CA PRO A 68 5.45 -6.79 7.94
C PRO A 68 6.14 -7.19 6.64
N ILE A 69 5.35 -7.49 5.60
CA ILE A 69 5.82 -7.82 4.26
C ILE A 69 5.66 -6.63 3.31
N TRP A 70 6.17 -6.73 2.08
CA TRP A 70 6.22 -5.60 1.14
C TRP A 70 4.85 -4.94 0.89
N VAL A 71 3.77 -5.73 0.81
CA VAL A 71 2.41 -5.19 0.64
C VAL A 71 1.89 -4.43 1.86
N ASP A 72 2.30 -4.80 3.08
CA ASP A 72 1.97 -4.04 4.29
C ASP A 72 2.61 -2.64 4.23
N HIS A 73 3.85 -2.56 3.74
CA HIS A 73 4.55 -1.30 3.59
C HIS A 73 3.92 -0.40 2.52
N ILE A 74 3.44 -0.96 1.41
CA ILE A 74 2.72 -0.20 0.39
C ILE A 74 1.39 0.29 0.96
N ALA A 75 0.58 -0.59 1.55
CA ALA A 75 -0.69 -0.20 2.15
C ALA A 75 -0.49 0.90 3.21
N GLY A 76 0.49 0.75 4.09
CA GLY A 76 0.84 1.76 5.08
C GLY A 76 1.31 3.10 4.48
N THR A 77 2.11 3.06 3.41
CA THR A 77 2.59 4.28 2.73
C THR A 77 1.45 5.10 2.13
N TYR A 78 0.43 4.43 1.58
CA TYR A 78 -0.72 5.07 0.95
C TYR A 78 -1.94 5.21 1.86
N GLY A 79 -1.85 4.78 3.13
CA GLY A 79 -2.97 4.82 4.08
C GLY A 79 -4.14 3.90 3.71
N LEU A 80 -3.86 2.82 2.99
CA LEU A 80 -4.86 1.85 2.53
C LEU A 80 -5.12 0.78 3.59
N ILE A 81 -6.37 0.30 3.63
CA ILE A 81 -6.73 -0.87 4.43
C ILE A 81 -6.38 -2.12 3.62
N LEU A 82 -5.57 -3.01 4.22
CA LEU A 82 -5.23 -4.32 3.65
C LEU A 82 -5.49 -5.40 4.69
N ALA A 83 -6.36 -6.35 4.34
CA ALA A 83 -6.74 -7.48 5.19
C ALA A 83 -6.96 -8.73 4.33
N PRO A 84 -6.86 -9.94 4.91
CA PRO A 84 -7.12 -11.19 4.20
C PRO A 84 -8.54 -11.21 3.60
N SER A 85 -8.70 -11.72 2.39
CA SER A 85 -10.00 -11.90 1.72
C SER A 85 -10.95 -12.79 2.51
N LEU A 86 -10.44 -13.81 3.23
CA LEU A 86 -11.25 -14.62 4.15
C LEU A 86 -11.84 -13.83 5.33
N ALA A 87 -11.31 -12.64 5.60
CA ALA A 87 -11.84 -11.68 6.58
C ALA A 87 -12.58 -10.50 5.90
N GLY A 88 -12.86 -10.58 4.60
CA GLY A 88 -13.54 -9.54 3.82
C GLY A 88 -12.64 -8.41 3.32
N GLY A 89 -11.32 -8.60 3.33
CA GLY A 89 -10.35 -7.62 2.80
C GLY A 89 -10.01 -7.81 1.33
N THR A 90 -8.98 -7.09 0.87
CA THR A 90 -8.55 -7.02 -0.54
C THR A 90 -7.26 -7.79 -0.84
N ASP A 91 -6.75 -8.56 0.12
CA ASP A 91 -5.68 -9.52 -0.14
C ASP A 91 -6.26 -10.89 -0.51
N TYR A 92 -6.07 -11.29 -1.76
CA TYR A 92 -6.43 -12.59 -2.30
C TYR A 92 -5.23 -13.54 -2.40
N ALA A 93 -4.02 -13.12 -2.02
CA ALA A 93 -2.87 -14.01 -2.00
C ALA A 93 -3.04 -15.10 -0.94
N PHE A 94 -2.62 -16.32 -1.25
CA PHE A 94 -2.59 -17.43 -0.31
C PHE A 94 -1.19 -18.05 -0.25
N GLY A 95 -0.64 -18.23 0.94
CA GLY A 95 0.60 -18.97 1.15
C GLY A 95 0.56 -20.36 0.53
N GLY A 96 1.46 -20.60 -0.44
CA GLY A 96 1.53 -21.87 -1.17
C GLY A 96 0.75 -21.89 -2.50
N ALA A 97 0.14 -20.77 -2.90
CA ALA A 97 -0.51 -20.69 -4.21
C ALA A 97 0.48 -20.91 -5.36
N GLU A 98 0.07 -21.74 -6.32
CA GLU A 98 0.78 -21.92 -7.58
C GLU A 98 0.10 -21.13 -8.71
N VAL A 99 0.84 -20.95 -9.80
CA VAL A 99 0.37 -20.14 -10.93
C VAL A 99 -0.73 -20.84 -11.74
N THR A 100 -0.73 -22.17 -11.81
CA THR A 100 -1.55 -22.89 -12.82
C THR A 100 -2.59 -23.83 -12.25
N ALA A 101 -2.46 -24.28 -11.00
CA ALA A 101 -3.37 -25.24 -10.41
C ALA A 101 -3.51 -24.99 -8.90
N PRO A 102 -4.71 -25.18 -8.33
CA PRO A 102 -4.90 -25.11 -6.89
C PRO A 102 -4.12 -26.23 -6.19
N VAL A 103 -3.61 -25.93 -4.99
CA VAL A 103 -2.79 -26.85 -4.19
C VAL A 103 -3.64 -27.43 -3.05
N PRO A 104 -3.76 -28.76 -2.90
CA PRO A 104 -4.47 -29.35 -1.77
C PRO A 104 -3.80 -29.02 -0.42
N GLU A 105 -4.57 -28.56 0.56
CA GLU A 105 -4.09 -28.26 1.93
C GLU A 105 -5.13 -28.77 2.95
N GLY A 106 -4.83 -29.92 3.56
CA GLY A 106 -5.77 -30.61 4.45
C GLY A 106 -7.07 -31.00 3.74
N SER A 107 -8.22 -30.56 4.26
CA SER A 107 -9.54 -30.80 3.66
C SER A 107 -9.99 -29.71 2.69
N GLN A 108 -9.13 -28.71 2.42
CA GLN A 108 -9.41 -27.59 1.53
C GLN A 108 -8.35 -27.50 0.42
N SER A 109 -8.54 -26.57 -0.51
CA SER A 109 -7.58 -26.26 -1.56
C SER A 109 -7.16 -24.80 -1.48
N ILE A 110 -5.85 -24.56 -1.57
CA ILE A 110 -5.27 -23.24 -1.81
C ILE A 110 -5.59 -22.87 -3.26
N PRO A 111 -6.23 -21.70 -3.53
CA PRO A 111 -6.53 -21.29 -4.89
C PRO A 111 -5.26 -21.01 -5.69
N SER A 112 -5.27 -21.36 -6.97
CA SER A 112 -4.24 -20.89 -7.90
C SER A 112 -4.36 -19.39 -8.14
N VAL A 113 -3.29 -18.74 -8.60
CA VAL A 113 -3.33 -17.29 -8.88
C VAL A 113 -4.48 -16.87 -9.82
N PRO A 114 -4.86 -17.64 -10.87
CA PRO A 114 -6.04 -17.33 -11.67
C PRO A 114 -7.40 -17.49 -10.98
N GLU A 115 -7.47 -18.19 -9.86
CA GLU A 115 -8.70 -18.42 -9.07
C GLU A 115 -8.86 -17.46 -7.88
N GLN A 116 -7.81 -16.70 -7.58
CA GLN A 116 -7.80 -15.64 -6.58
C GLN A 116 -8.53 -14.40 -7.10
#